data_AF-A0A840MXV4-F1
#
_entry.id   AF-A0A840MXV4-F1
#
_cell.length_a   1.000
_cell.length_b   1.000
_cell.length_c   1.000
_cell.angle_alpha   90.00
_cell.angle_beta   90.00
_cell.angle_gamma   90.00
#
_symmetry.space_group_name_H-M   'P 1'
#
loop_
_entity.id
_entity.type
_entity.pdbx_description
1 polymer ?
#
loop_
_entity_poly.entity_id
_entity_poly.type
_entity_poly.pdbx_seq_one_letter_code
_entity_poly.pdbx_strand_id
1 'polypeptide(L)'
;MAEVTMNGVSQAAHPTTSATSHAEGQQHPIKLYLVVWGWLFILSACSYLVDYFGVHGYLRWSLILLFMVAKAGLIVAVFMHMAWERLALSYAILLPPLALLVFVAIMVLESDYTLLTRIVFFKSGA
;
A
#
# COMPACT_ATOMS: atom_id res chain seq x y z
N MET A 1 25.51 -56.58 49.98
CA MET A 1 24.18 -56.14 49.50
C MET A 1 23.64 -55.00 50.38
N ALA A 2 24.23 -53.80 50.33
CA ALA A 2 23.71 -52.66 51.09
C ALA A 2 24.18 -51.33 50.48
N GLU A 3 23.88 -51.11 49.20
CA GLU A 3 23.94 -49.79 48.58
C GLU A 3 22.50 -49.40 48.23
N VAL A 4 21.74 -48.99 49.25
CA VAL A 4 20.42 -48.37 49.12
C VAL A 4 20.48 -47.07 49.90
N THR A 5 21.39 -46.19 49.49
CA THR A 5 21.38 -44.79 49.91
C THR A 5 20.45 -44.02 48.97
N MET A 6 19.20 -43.91 49.43
CA MET A 6 18.49 -42.62 49.45
C MET A 6 18.34 -41.92 48.10
N ASN A 7 17.64 -42.56 47.15
CA ASN A 7 17.01 -41.86 46.03
C ASN A 7 15.55 -41.57 46.39
N GLY A 8 15.15 -40.31 46.20
CA GLY A 8 13.74 -39.94 46.12
C GLY A 8 13.28 -39.00 47.21
N VAL A 9 13.82 -37.79 47.23
CA VAL A 9 13.09 -36.59 47.66
C VAL A 9 11.68 -36.69 47.09
N SER A 10 10.72 -37.03 47.95
CA SER A 10 9.30 -37.04 47.63
C SER A 10 8.63 -36.02 48.53
N GLN A 11 7.89 -35.13 47.88
CA GLN A 11 6.94 -34.17 48.44
C GLN A 11 7.48 -32.81 48.90
N ALA A 12 7.59 -31.88 47.94
CA ALA A 12 7.14 -30.51 48.17
C ALA A 12 6.05 -30.21 47.12
N ALA A 13 4.81 -30.30 47.56
CA ALA A 13 3.65 -29.86 46.79
C ALA A 13 3.57 -28.32 46.84
N HIS A 14 3.74 -27.69 45.68
CA HIS A 14 3.24 -26.34 45.41
C HIS A 14 2.45 -26.38 44.09
N PRO A 15 1.11 -26.42 44.13
CA PRO A 15 0.28 -26.28 42.93
C PRO A 15 -0.08 -24.80 42.76
N THR A 16 0.87 -23.97 42.32
CA THR A 16 0.58 -22.60 41.86
C THR A 16 1.79 -22.08 41.10
N THR A 17 1.77 -22.22 39.78
CA THR A 17 2.16 -21.15 38.86
C THR A 17 1.46 -21.47 37.54
N SER A 18 0.35 -20.78 37.35
CA SER A 18 -0.13 -20.25 36.07
C SER A 18 -0.02 -21.20 34.88
N ALA A 19 -1.13 -21.89 34.64
CA ALA A 19 -1.51 -22.37 33.34
C ALA A 19 -1.23 -21.32 32.26
N THR A 20 -0.69 -21.81 31.15
CA THR A 20 -0.65 -21.15 29.85
C THR A 20 0.20 -19.88 29.84
N SER A 21 1.45 -20.08 29.44
CA SER A 21 2.23 -19.18 28.63
C SER A 21 1.34 -18.55 27.54
N HIS A 22 0.62 -17.47 27.87
CA HIS A 22 0.04 -16.60 26.88
C HIS A 22 1.23 -15.89 26.24
N ALA A 23 1.67 -16.47 25.12
CA ALA A 23 2.57 -15.84 24.19
C ALA A 23 2.03 -14.43 23.91
N GLU A 24 2.73 -13.45 24.47
CA GLU A 24 2.60 -12.03 24.16
C GLU A 24 3.18 -11.78 22.76
N GLY A 25 2.62 -12.50 21.77
CA GLY A 25 2.94 -12.38 20.38
C GLY A 25 2.09 -11.27 19.77
N GLN A 26 2.75 -10.18 19.40
CA GLN A 26 2.48 -9.57 18.09
C GLN A 26 1.07 -8.98 17.86
N GLN A 27 0.51 -8.27 18.84
CA GLN A 27 -0.86 -7.73 18.82
C GLN A 27 -0.98 -6.28 18.27
N HIS A 28 -0.16 -5.86 17.29
CA HIS A 28 -0.32 -4.55 16.60
C HIS A 28 -0.69 -4.53 15.10
N PRO A 29 -1.20 -5.60 14.46
CA PRO A 29 -1.65 -5.51 13.06
C PRO A 29 -3.13 -5.10 12.88
N ILE A 30 -4.02 -5.30 13.88
CA ILE A 30 -5.47 -5.13 13.67
C ILE A 30 -5.90 -3.67 13.49
N LYS A 31 -5.29 -2.74 14.23
CA LYS A 31 -5.52 -1.29 14.09
C LYS A 31 -5.09 -0.80 12.72
N LEU A 32 -3.98 -1.33 12.19
CA LEU A 32 -3.44 -0.97 10.90
C LEU A 32 -4.40 -1.33 9.77
N TYR A 33 -4.97 -2.54 9.79
CA TYR A 33 -5.98 -2.95 8.81
C TYR A 33 -7.26 -2.12 8.88
N LEU A 34 -7.74 -1.76 10.07
CA LEU A 34 -8.93 -0.90 10.20
C LEU A 34 -8.69 0.53 9.67
N VAL A 35 -7.51 1.10 9.92
CA VAL A 35 -7.13 2.42 9.38
C VAL A 35 -7.05 2.39 7.85
N VAL A 36 -6.42 1.37 7.28
CA VAL A 36 -6.33 1.19 5.81
C VAL A 36 -7.69 0.99 5.21
N TRP A 37 -8.52 0.16 5.83
CA TRP A 37 -9.88 -0.08 5.38
C TRP A 37 -10.68 1.23 5.36
N GLY A 38 -10.58 2.04 6.42
CA GLY A 38 -11.22 3.36 6.46
C GLY A 38 -10.71 4.31 5.39
N TRP A 39 -9.39 4.38 5.18
CA TRP A 39 -8.80 5.21 4.12
C TRP A 39 -9.18 4.76 2.71
N LEU A 40 -9.20 3.44 2.45
CA LEU A 40 -9.64 2.87 1.16
C LEU A 40 -11.12 3.12 0.91
N PHE A 41 -11.94 3.06 1.96
CA PHE A 41 -13.35 3.41 1.88
C PHE A 41 -13.54 4.89 1.53
N ILE A 42 -12.84 5.80 2.22
CA ILE A 42 -12.85 7.24 1.92
C ILE A 42 -12.43 7.49 0.47
N LEU A 43 -11.33 6.88 0.00
CA LEU A 43 -10.84 7.05 -1.36
C LEU A 43 -11.84 6.53 -2.40
N SER A 44 -12.45 5.38 -2.14
CA SER A 44 -13.46 4.80 -3.03
C SER A 44 -14.73 5.66 -3.07
N ALA A 45 -15.16 6.19 -1.93
CA ALA A 45 -16.28 7.12 -1.86
C ALA A 45 -15.98 8.44 -2.58
N CYS A 46 -14.79 9.01 -2.41
CA CYS A 46 -14.35 10.20 -3.15
C CYS A 46 -14.28 9.96 -4.66
N SER A 47 -13.82 8.79 -5.09
CA SER A 47 -13.85 8.40 -6.51
C SER A 47 -15.29 8.40 -7.04
N TYR A 48 -16.22 7.80 -6.30
CA TYR A 48 -17.63 7.78 -6.68
C TYR A 48 -18.27 9.17 -6.67
N LEU A 49 -17.89 10.03 -5.72
CA LEU A 49 -18.35 11.41 -5.62
C LEU A 49 -17.95 12.21 -6.86
N VAL A 50 -16.75 11.97 -7.37
CA VAL A 50 -16.25 12.60 -8.59
C VAL A 50 -17.02 12.16 -9.83
N ASP A 51 -17.34 10.86 -9.93
CA ASP A 51 -18.24 10.37 -10.98
C ASP A 51 -19.65 10.98 -10.84
N TYR A 52 -20.11 11.26 -9.60
CA TYR A 52 -21.41 11.87 -9.33
C TYR A 52 -21.48 13.37 -9.68
N PHE A 53 -20.40 14.13 -9.47
CA PHE A 53 -20.34 15.54 -9.83
C PHE A 53 -20.41 15.83 -11.34
N GLY A 54 -20.45 14.79 -12.18
CA GLY A 54 -20.68 14.96 -13.62
C GLY A 54 -19.59 15.79 -14.31
N VAL A 55 -18.35 15.73 -13.80
CA VAL A 55 -17.21 16.42 -14.41
C VAL A 55 -16.95 15.87 -15.82
N HIS A 56 -17.15 16.70 -16.84
CA HIS A 56 -16.94 16.35 -18.24
C HIS A 56 -15.54 16.74 -18.74
N GLY A 57 -15.04 15.98 -19.71
CA GLY A 57 -13.75 16.24 -20.36
C GLY A 57 -12.53 15.70 -19.60
N TYR A 58 -11.39 16.36 -19.76
CA TYR A 58 -10.09 15.95 -19.22
C TYR A 58 -10.05 15.83 -17.69
N LEU A 59 -10.90 16.60 -16.99
CA LEU A 59 -11.01 16.55 -15.53
C LEU A 59 -11.45 15.18 -15.01
N ARG A 60 -12.27 14.45 -15.76
CA ARG A 60 -12.69 13.10 -15.38
C ARG A 60 -11.53 12.11 -15.50
N TRP A 61 -10.78 12.22 -16.59
CA TRP A 61 -9.64 11.38 -16.89
C TRP A 61 -8.53 11.53 -15.84
N SER A 62 -8.16 12.77 -15.49
CA SER A 62 -7.12 13.03 -14.50
C SER A 62 -7.54 12.57 -13.10
N LEU A 63 -8.81 12.75 -12.74
CA LEU A 63 -9.29 12.47 -11.40
C LEU A 63 -9.51 10.97 -11.16
N ILE A 64 -9.95 10.22 -12.18
CA ILE A 64 -9.96 8.74 -12.16
C ILE A 64 -8.53 8.20 -12.02
N LEU A 65 -7.58 8.69 -12.83
CA LEU A 65 -6.17 8.30 -12.72
C LEU A 65 -5.59 8.64 -11.35
N LEU A 66 -5.92 9.82 -10.81
CA LEU A 66 -5.47 10.25 -9.48
C LEU A 66 -5.98 9.31 -8.39
N PHE A 67 -7.27 8.97 -8.37
CA PHE A 67 -7.79 8.01 -7.38
C PHE A 67 -7.26 6.60 -7.58
N MET A 68 -7.02 6.19 -8.83
CA MET A 68 -6.47 4.88 -9.17
C MET A 68 -5.03 4.74 -8.65
N VAL A 69 -4.19 5.76 -8.85
CA VAL A 69 -2.83 5.80 -8.29
C VAL A 69 -2.86 5.97 -6.78
N ALA A 70 -3.71 6.84 -6.23
CA ALA A 70 -3.79 7.08 -4.79
C ALA A 70 -4.18 5.82 -4.01
N LYS A 71 -5.20 5.07 -4.46
CA LYS A 71 -5.58 3.82 -3.79
C LYS A 71 -4.52 2.73 -3.97
N ALA A 72 -3.91 2.61 -5.15
CA ALA A 72 -2.85 1.64 -5.38
C ALA A 72 -1.60 1.95 -4.56
N GLY A 73 -1.21 3.23 -4.49
CA GLY A 73 -0.11 3.74 -3.69
C GLY A 73 -0.34 3.55 -2.20
N LEU A 74 -1.57 3.77 -1.70
CA LEU A 74 -1.92 3.49 -0.31
C LEU A 74 -1.84 1.98 0.01
N ILE A 75 -2.28 1.12 -0.90
CA ILE A 75 -2.16 -0.34 -0.73
C ILE A 75 -0.69 -0.74 -0.69
N VAL A 76 0.14 -0.24 -1.60
CA VAL A 76 1.59 -0.50 -1.62
C VAL A 76 2.28 0.06 -0.37
N ALA A 77 1.98 1.30 0.02
CA ALA A 77 2.58 1.94 1.19
C ALA A 77 2.17 1.29 2.52
N VAL A 78 1.15 0.43 2.57
CA VAL A 78 0.74 -0.21 3.83
C VAL A 78 0.90 -1.72 3.81
N PHE A 79 0.44 -2.40 2.77
CA PHE A 79 0.66 -3.85 2.65
C PHE A 79 2.11 -4.18 2.30
N MET A 80 2.83 -3.26 1.67
CA MET A 80 4.22 -3.46 1.26
C MET A 80 5.24 -2.77 2.19
N HIS A 81 4.81 -1.97 3.16
CA HIS A 81 5.69 -1.27 4.13
C HIS A 81 6.11 -2.15 5.33
N MET A 82 5.51 -3.33 5.52
CA MET A 82 6.00 -4.37 6.47
C MET A 82 7.11 -5.25 5.85
N ALA A 83 7.99 -4.67 5.03
CA ALA A 83 9.00 -5.41 4.25
C ALA A 83 10.39 -4.79 4.40
N TRP A 84 10.95 -4.81 5.61
CA TRP A 84 12.31 -4.33 5.86
C TRP A 84 13.43 -5.28 5.36
N GLU A 85 13.10 -6.40 4.69
CA GLU A 85 14.11 -7.27 4.04
C GLU A 85 14.05 -7.31 2.49
N ARG A 86 13.06 -6.67 1.83
CA ARG A 86 12.88 -6.79 0.35
C ARG A 86 12.47 -5.51 -0.37
N LEU A 87 13.20 -4.42 -0.15
CA LEU A 87 13.05 -3.18 -0.94
C LEU A 87 13.14 -3.44 -2.46
N ALA A 88 13.99 -4.38 -2.88
CA ALA A 88 14.15 -4.75 -4.29
C ALA A 88 12.88 -5.32 -4.95
N LEU A 89 12.05 -6.09 -4.23
CA LEU A 89 10.79 -6.61 -4.80
C LEU A 89 9.73 -5.52 -4.93
N SER A 90 9.66 -4.59 -3.96
CA SER A 90 8.75 -3.45 -4.04
C SER A 90 9.10 -2.54 -5.22
N TYR A 91 10.39 -2.23 -5.40
CA TYR A 91 10.83 -1.49 -6.58
C TYR A 91 10.58 -2.27 -7.88
N ALA A 92 10.80 -3.57 -7.93
CA ALA A 92 10.52 -4.36 -9.15
C ALA A 92 9.05 -4.32 -9.61
N ILE A 93 8.09 -4.15 -8.68
CA ILE A 93 6.65 -4.08 -8.99
C ILE A 93 6.16 -2.64 -9.21
N LEU A 94 6.76 -1.66 -8.53
CA LEU A 94 6.39 -0.25 -8.64
C LEU A 94 7.10 0.48 -9.80
N LEU A 95 8.29 0.04 -10.16
CA LEU A 95 9.08 0.61 -11.25
C LEU A 95 8.41 0.47 -12.63
N PRO A 96 7.78 -0.67 -13.01
CA PRO A 96 7.11 -0.79 -14.31
C PRO A 96 5.93 0.18 -14.46
N PRO A 97 4.99 0.32 -13.51
CA PRO A 97 3.94 1.33 -13.56
C PRO A 97 4.50 2.76 -13.61
N LEU A 98 5.55 3.06 -12.83
CA LEU A 98 6.13 4.40 -12.79
C LEU A 98 6.82 4.75 -14.12
N ALA A 99 7.55 3.81 -14.72
CA ALA A 99 8.18 3.99 -16.02
C ALA A 99 7.14 4.25 -17.13
N LEU A 100 6.01 3.53 -17.11
CA LEU A 100 4.90 3.78 -18.02
C LEU A 100 4.29 5.17 -17.81
N LEU A 101 4.15 5.62 -16.56
CA LEU A 101 3.62 6.95 -16.26
C LEU A 101 4.55 8.05 -16.79
N VAL A 102 5.86 7.90 -16.60
CA VAL A 102 6.88 8.82 -17.15
C VAL A 102 6.84 8.82 -18.69
N PHE A 103 6.76 7.64 -19.30
CA PHE A 103 6.66 7.52 -20.76
C PHE A 103 5.42 8.23 -21.31
N VAL A 104 4.25 8.00 -20.72
CA VAL A 104 3.01 8.68 -21.10
C VAL A 104 3.12 10.20 -20.88
N ALA A 105 3.70 10.65 -19.77
CA ALA A 105 3.89 12.07 -19.50
C ALA A 105 4.75 12.76 -20.56
N ILE A 106 5.85 12.14 -20.98
CA ILE A 106 6.71 12.66 -22.05
C ILE A 106 5.95 12.69 -23.38
N MET A 107 5.15 11.65 -23.67
CA MET A 107 4.39 11.58 -24.93
C MET A 107 3.27 12.63 -25.01
N VAL A 108 2.64 12.96 -23.88
CA VAL A 108 1.67 14.07 -23.80
C VAL A 108 2.36 15.40 -24.10
N LEU A 109 3.52 15.67 -23.48
CA LEU A 109 4.28 16.90 -23.72
C LEU A 109 4.64 17.06 -25.20
N GLU A 110 5.16 16.00 -25.84
CA GLU A 110 5.50 16.02 -27.27
C GLU A 110 4.29 16.31 -28.15
N SER A 111 3.14 15.70 -27.84
CA SER A 111 1.88 15.94 -28.56
C SER A 111 1.45 17.42 -28.49
N ASP A 112 1.57 18.05 -27.32
CA ASP A 112 1.28 19.47 -27.15
C ASP A 112 2.25 20.36 -27.94
N TYR A 113 3.55 20.05 -27.95
CA TYR A 113 4.55 20.79 -28.76
C TYR A 113 4.27 20.69 -30.26
N THR A 114 3.90 19.51 -30.75
CA THR A 114 3.53 19.29 -32.15
C THR A 114 2.25 20.09 -32.51
N LEU A 115 1.27 20.11 -31.62
CA LEU A 115 0.03 20.88 -31.78
C LEU A 115 0.34 22.40 -31.84
N LEU A 116 1.10 22.91 -30.88
CA LEU A 116 1.41 24.34 -30.76
C LEU A 116 2.19 24.83 -31.97
N THR A 117 3.19 24.06 -32.42
CA THR A 117 3.97 24.36 -33.63
C THR A 117 3.06 24.41 -34.86
N ARG A 118 2.13 23.47 -35.00
CA ARG A 118 1.16 23.44 -36.10
C ARG A 118 0.27 24.69 -36.08
N ILE A 119 -0.25 25.10 -34.92
CA ILE A 119 -1.06 26.32 -34.80
C ILE A 119 -0.23 27.56 -35.16
N VAL A 120 0.99 27.69 -34.65
CA VAL A 120 1.85 28.84 -34.91
C VAL A 120 2.16 28.98 -36.40
N PHE A 121 2.50 27.87 -37.08
CA PHE A 121 2.75 27.90 -38.52
C PHE A 121 1.50 28.24 -39.33
N PHE A 122 0.33 27.65 -39.03
CA PHE A 122 -0.90 27.96 -39.76
C PHE A 122 -1.45 29.36 -39.46
N LYS A 123 -1.19 29.91 -38.26
CA LYS A 123 -1.62 31.26 -37.87
C LYS A 123 -0.64 32.35 -38.33
N SER A 124 0.64 32.02 -38.54
CA SER A 124 1.66 32.95 -39.03
C SER A 124 1.75 32.98 -40.57
N GLY A 125 1.10 32.06 -41.27
CA GLY A 125 1.05 31.98 -42.73
C GLY A 125 -0.25 32.53 -43.37
N ALA A 126 -1.16 33.10 -42.57
CA ALA A 126 -2.34 33.84 -42.99
C ALA A 126 -2.17 35.33 -42.65
#